data_AF-A0A101UQX7-F1
#
_entry.id   AF-A0A101UQX7-F1
#
_cell.length_a   1.000
_cell.length_b   1.000
_cell.length_c   1.000
_cell.angle_alpha   90.00
_cell.angle_beta   90.00
_cell.angle_gamma   90.00
#
_symmetry.space_group_name_H-M   'P 1'
#
loop_
_entity.id
_entity.type
_entity.pdbx_description
1 polymer ?
#
loop_
_entity_poly.entity_id
_entity_poly.type
_entity_poly.pdbx_seq_one_letter_code
_entity_poly.pdbx_strand_id
1 'polypeptide(L)'
;MKTTAIERRAELLRLYTGLPWQFARRRVEAAAPGSLLIPQPDADQLLLEARVMAALAWRRITTLHPWGIEHVDPRPDRLLIRFEADAVERRAPDENQALDLAEVLLPRADEYGDIKGVPGARTHVEGGQVVLRMLDTSASVTLLGLDPDEWLRAVDVQDQQMGTYGMTPCHRELPARWHPAERPYRRPGRQGTAVSAWLTSGLLRRVGLIRTLGVPLAVTGWLGHHERGGGERWIIDPTFAEGSGATGHRRLMALLAAPGWGLPVTPLDDHCNCHLPLGYSDQCTSITAGLAERPGVLEVRAIQRRGDRLKRIQEHRPAIYAARQQIALPVPAWVDRWLERGGSPVPNLPVGAVTNLR
;
A
#
# COMPACT_ATOMS: atom_id res chain seq x y z
N MET A 1 29.01 -0.44 16.87
CA MET A 1 28.67 1.01 16.90
C MET A 1 27.23 1.17 17.40
N LYS A 2 26.95 2.14 18.30
CA LYS A 2 25.58 2.41 18.77
C LYS A 2 24.86 3.24 17.69
N THR A 3 23.79 2.71 17.11
CA THR A 3 22.91 3.46 16.19
C THR A 3 22.28 4.65 16.93
N THR A 4 22.31 5.82 16.31
CA THR A 4 21.71 7.05 16.83
C THR A 4 20.17 6.99 16.81
N ALA A 5 19.51 7.88 17.55
CA ALA A 5 18.04 7.97 17.54
C ALA A 5 17.49 8.33 16.14
N ILE A 6 18.22 9.17 15.39
CA ILE A 6 17.88 9.55 14.01
C ILE A 6 17.93 8.32 13.09
N GLU A 7 19.01 7.54 13.15
CA GLU A 7 19.16 6.34 12.33
C GLU A 7 18.06 5.32 12.63
N ARG A 8 17.73 5.07 13.91
CA ARG A 8 16.64 4.15 14.28
C ARG A 8 15.29 4.60 13.75
N ARG A 9 14.98 5.90 13.84
CA ARG A 9 13.74 6.46 13.27
C ARG A 9 13.73 6.38 11.75
N ALA A 10 14.88 6.58 11.09
CA ALA A 10 14.98 6.44 9.64
C ALA A 10 14.81 4.98 9.20
N GLU A 11 15.34 4.03 9.97
CA GLU A 11 15.17 2.59 9.72
C GLU A 11 13.70 2.17 9.84
N LEU A 12 12.99 2.65 10.88
CA LEU A 12 11.55 2.42 11.01
C LEU A 12 10.79 3.08 9.85
N LEU A 13 11.08 4.33 9.52
CA LEU A 13 10.38 4.99 8.40
C LEU A 13 10.56 4.22 7.09
N ARG A 14 11.78 3.78 6.78
CA ARG A 14 12.06 2.91 5.63
C ARG A 14 11.31 1.58 5.71
N LEU A 15 11.25 0.94 6.88
CA LEU A 15 10.56 -0.32 7.07
C LEU A 15 9.06 -0.20 6.77
N TYR A 16 8.42 0.85 7.27
CA TYR A 16 6.99 1.06 7.09
C TYR A 16 6.64 1.52 5.66
N THR A 17 7.43 2.40 5.07
CA THR A 17 7.07 3.07 3.80
C THR A 17 7.78 2.52 2.56
N GLY A 18 8.84 1.74 2.75
CA GLY A 18 9.74 1.31 1.68
C GLY A 18 10.75 2.38 1.24
N LEU A 19 10.71 3.60 1.80
CA LEU A 19 11.55 4.72 1.37
C LEU A 19 13.05 4.35 1.30
N PRO A 20 13.78 4.82 0.27
CA PRO A 20 15.24 4.70 0.24
C PRO A 20 15.88 5.32 1.49
N TRP A 21 16.95 4.69 1.99
CA TRP A 21 17.60 5.09 3.25
C TRP A 21 17.90 6.59 3.34
N GLN A 22 18.50 7.15 2.29
CA GLN A 22 18.86 8.57 2.26
C GLN A 22 17.62 9.49 2.32
N PHE A 23 16.49 9.08 1.75
CA PHE A 23 15.24 9.84 1.81
C PHE A 23 14.61 9.75 3.19
N ALA A 24 14.53 8.54 3.76
CA ALA A 24 14.04 8.33 5.11
C ALA A 24 14.87 9.14 6.14
N ARG A 25 16.20 9.11 6.03
CA ARG A 25 17.11 9.85 6.91
C ARG A 25 16.90 11.36 6.82
N ARG A 26 16.92 11.93 5.60
CA ARG A 26 16.66 13.37 5.41
C ARG A 26 15.32 13.80 5.98
N ARG A 27 14.29 12.96 5.81
CA ARG A 27 12.96 13.22 6.35
C ARG A 27 12.93 13.24 7.87
N VAL A 28 13.67 12.34 8.53
CA VAL A 28 13.80 12.34 10.00
C VAL A 28 14.60 13.53 10.50
N GLU A 29 15.69 13.90 9.82
CA GLU A 29 16.53 15.05 10.17
C GLU A 29 15.77 16.38 10.05
N ALA A 30 14.89 16.50 9.05
CA ALA A 30 14.04 17.68 8.86
C ALA A 30 12.78 17.69 9.73
N ALA A 31 12.45 16.58 10.41
CA ALA A 31 11.21 16.48 11.18
C ALA A 31 11.35 17.20 12.53
N ALA A 32 10.32 17.94 12.93
CA ALA A 32 10.27 18.48 14.28
C ALA A 32 10.33 17.34 15.32
N PRO A 33 10.99 17.56 16.48
CA PRO A 33 10.95 16.60 17.57
C PRO A 33 9.52 16.19 17.91
N GLY A 34 9.26 14.87 18.01
CA GLY A 34 7.93 14.33 18.30
C GLY A 34 6.92 14.33 17.16
N SER A 35 7.20 14.91 15.98
CA SER A 35 6.24 14.87 14.87
C SER A 35 6.06 13.46 14.32
N LEU A 36 4.83 13.12 13.90
CA LEU A 36 4.53 11.88 13.21
C LEU A 36 5.24 11.84 11.86
N LEU A 37 6.07 10.82 11.64
CA LEU A 37 6.81 10.65 10.39
C LEU A 37 5.93 10.12 9.25
N ILE A 38 4.90 9.35 9.61
CA ILE A 38 3.79 8.93 8.76
C ILE A 38 2.56 9.72 9.21
N PRO A 39 2.27 10.88 8.61
CA PRO A 39 1.18 11.74 9.05
C PRO A 39 -0.18 11.08 8.80
N GLN A 40 -1.22 11.53 9.51
CA GLN A 40 -2.61 11.19 9.23
C GLN A 40 -3.15 12.13 8.13
N PRO A 41 -3.77 11.62 7.06
CA PRO A 41 -4.46 12.44 6.07
C PRO A 41 -5.74 13.08 6.62
N ASP A 42 -6.19 14.16 5.97
CA ASP A 42 -7.58 14.63 6.12
C ASP A 42 -8.60 13.64 5.51
N ALA A 43 -9.89 13.90 5.68
CA ALA A 43 -10.95 12.97 5.29
C ALA A 43 -10.99 12.70 3.77
N ASP A 44 -10.75 13.71 2.94
CA ASP A 44 -10.82 13.60 1.48
C ASP A 44 -9.61 12.83 0.95
N GLN A 45 -8.41 13.15 1.46
CA GLN A 45 -7.18 12.45 1.13
C GLN A 45 -7.24 10.98 1.58
N LEU A 46 -7.77 10.73 2.77
CA LEU A 46 -7.98 9.40 3.31
C LEU A 46 -8.92 8.57 2.41
N LEU A 47 -10.02 9.16 1.93
CA LEU A 47 -10.94 8.50 1.02
C LEU A 47 -10.33 8.22 -0.36
N LEU A 48 -9.59 9.18 -0.92
CA LEU A 48 -8.87 9.00 -2.19
C LEU A 48 -7.86 7.84 -2.07
N GLU A 49 -7.04 7.84 -1.03
CA GLU A 49 -6.04 6.79 -0.80
C GLU A 49 -6.67 5.40 -0.61
N ALA A 50 -7.79 5.33 0.11
CA ALA A 50 -8.54 4.09 0.27
C ALA A 50 -9.04 3.52 -1.07
N ARG A 51 -9.57 4.38 -1.94
CA ARG A 51 -10.03 3.97 -3.28
C ARG A 51 -8.87 3.59 -4.20
N VAL A 52 -7.76 4.33 -4.13
CA VAL A 52 -6.53 3.97 -4.86
C VAL A 52 -6.02 2.61 -4.40
N MET A 53 -5.97 2.37 -3.09
CA MET A 53 -5.59 1.07 -2.54
C MET A 53 -6.51 -0.06 -3.04
N ALA A 54 -7.82 0.19 -3.09
CA ALA A 54 -8.79 -0.77 -3.63
C ALA A 54 -8.55 -1.10 -5.10
N ALA A 55 -8.33 -0.08 -5.93
CA ALA A 55 -8.03 -0.24 -7.34
C ALA A 55 -6.72 -1.03 -7.57
N LEU A 56 -5.68 -0.74 -6.78
CA LEU A 56 -4.38 -1.41 -6.89
C LEU A 56 -4.39 -2.85 -6.37
N ALA A 57 -5.39 -3.25 -5.59
CA ALA A 57 -5.42 -4.56 -4.95
C ALA A 57 -5.53 -5.74 -5.94
N TRP A 58 -5.89 -5.47 -7.20
CA TRP A 58 -6.01 -6.43 -8.31
C TRP A 58 -5.26 -5.99 -9.58
N ARG A 59 -3.93 -5.90 -9.49
CA ARG A 59 -3.07 -5.68 -10.67
C ARG A 59 -3.18 -6.87 -11.64
N ARG A 60 -3.25 -6.62 -12.94
CA ARG A 60 -3.22 -7.67 -13.97
C ARG A 60 -1.80 -8.04 -14.38
N ILE A 61 -0.87 -7.12 -14.18
CA ILE A 61 0.54 -7.33 -14.46
C ILE A 61 1.27 -8.05 -13.33
N THR A 62 2.28 -8.84 -13.69
CA THR A 62 3.23 -9.37 -12.70
C THR A 62 4.12 -8.25 -12.18
N THR A 63 4.14 -8.08 -10.86
CA THR A 63 4.96 -7.07 -10.18
C THR A 63 6.05 -7.70 -9.32
N LEU A 64 7.16 -7.00 -9.13
CA LEU A 64 8.21 -7.42 -8.19
C LEU A 64 7.79 -7.05 -6.76
N HIS A 65 7.44 -5.80 -6.55
CA HIS A 65 6.97 -5.27 -5.27
C HIS A 65 5.48 -5.58 -5.03
N PRO A 66 5.02 -5.61 -3.76
CA PRO A 66 3.58 -5.64 -3.45
C PRO A 66 2.81 -4.58 -4.25
N TRP A 67 1.87 -5.03 -5.09
CA TRP A 67 1.08 -4.19 -6.01
C TRP A 67 1.90 -3.31 -6.97
N GLY A 68 3.19 -3.62 -7.19
CA GLY A 68 4.12 -2.82 -7.98
C GLY A 68 4.62 -1.55 -7.29
N ILE A 69 4.33 -1.38 -5.99
CA ILE A 69 4.71 -0.20 -5.22
C ILE A 69 6.10 -0.39 -4.62
N GLU A 70 7.09 0.30 -5.15
CA GLU A 70 8.45 0.29 -4.63
C GLU A 70 8.51 0.92 -3.23
N HIS A 71 7.93 2.11 -3.11
CA HIS A 71 7.80 2.85 -1.86
C HIS A 71 6.72 3.92 -1.93
N VAL A 72 6.32 4.42 -0.76
CA VAL A 72 5.42 5.56 -0.61
C VAL A 72 6.09 6.68 0.19
N ASP A 73 5.76 7.93 -0.12
CA ASP A 73 6.16 9.09 0.67
C ASP A 73 4.89 9.81 1.17
N PRO A 74 4.37 9.43 2.35
CA PRO A 74 3.13 10.00 2.88
C PRO A 74 3.36 11.45 3.30
N ARG A 75 2.52 12.38 2.83
CA ARG A 75 2.48 13.77 3.28
C ARG A 75 1.12 14.03 3.95
N PRO A 76 0.97 15.12 4.73
CA PRO A 76 -0.33 15.45 5.33
C PRO A 76 -1.42 15.69 4.27
N ASP A 77 -1.05 16.33 3.17
CA ASP A 77 -1.91 16.88 2.11
C ASP A 77 -1.94 16.03 0.83
N ARG A 78 -1.01 15.09 0.67
CA ARG A 78 -0.90 14.23 -0.51
C ARG A 78 -0.16 12.93 -0.22
N LEU A 79 -0.25 11.99 -1.14
CA LEU A 79 0.57 10.77 -1.14
C LEU A 79 1.39 10.70 -2.42
N LEU A 80 2.69 10.42 -2.30
CA LEU A 80 3.50 10.08 -3.47
C LEU A 80 3.72 8.57 -3.46
N ILE A 81 3.43 7.92 -4.58
CA ILE A 81 3.61 6.47 -4.75
C ILE A 81 4.62 6.26 -5.86
N ARG A 82 5.75 5.63 -5.54
CA ARG A 82 6.73 5.19 -6.52
C ARG A 82 6.37 3.80 -7.00
N PHE A 83 6.05 3.67 -8.27
CA PHE A 83 5.92 2.38 -8.93
C PHE A 83 7.29 1.91 -9.43
N GLU A 84 7.48 0.59 -9.41
CA GLU A 84 8.63 -0.05 -10.01
C GLU A 84 8.67 0.16 -11.53
N ALA A 85 9.86 0.14 -12.12
CA ALA A 85 10.00 0.15 -13.57
C ALA A 85 9.43 -1.13 -14.20
N ASP A 86 9.08 -1.06 -15.48
CA ASP A 86 8.63 -2.23 -16.23
C ASP A 86 9.71 -3.31 -16.28
N ALA A 87 9.30 -4.55 -16.01
CA ALA A 87 10.23 -5.68 -16.03
C ALA A 87 10.62 -5.99 -17.48
N VAL A 88 11.92 -6.19 -17.72
CA VAL A 88 12.45 -6.51 -19.07
C VAL A 88 11.88 -7.84 -19.60
N GLU A 89 11.49 -8.76 -18.73
CA GLU A 89 11.01 -10.11 -19.07
C GLU A 89 9.47 -10.25 -19.02
N ARG A 90 8.70 -9.23 -19.45
CA ARG A 90 7.23 -9.37 -19.51
C ARG A 90 6.79 -10.32 -20.61
N ARG A 91 5.76 -11.12 -20.31
CA ARG A 91 5.16 -12.06 -21.28
C ARG A 91 4.51 -11.33 -22.45
N ALA A 92 3.94 -10.16 -22.20
CA ALA A 92 3.38 -9.28 -23.21
C ALA A 92 4.10 -7.92 -23.10
N PRO A 93 4.82 -7.47 -24.13
CA PRO A 93 5.51 -6.18 -24.11
C PRO A 93 4.54 -4.99 -24.03
N ASP A 94 3.29 -5.19 -24.44
CA ASP A 94 2.24 -4.17 -24.41
C ASP A 94 1.64 -3.98 -23.00
N GLU A 95 1.88 -4.92 -22.08
CA GLU A 95 1.49 -4.79 -20.68
C GLU A 95 2.56 -3.98 -19.93
N ASN A 96 2.36 -2.67 -19.78
CA ASN A 96 3.23 -1.79 -18.99
C ASN A 96 2.54 -1.26 -17.71
N GLN A 97 3.31 -0.66 -16.78
CA GLN A 97 2.77 -0.09 -15.53
C GLN A 97 1.73 1.00 -15.82
N ALA A 98 2.01 1.85 -16.81
CA ALA A 98 1.14 2.96 -17.18
C ALA A 98 -0.23 2.48 -17.66
N LEU A 99 -0.27 1.43 -18.49
CA LEU A 99 -1.48 0.82 -19.03
C LEU A 99 -2.32 0.17 -17.93
N ASP A 100 -1.70 -0.66 -17.07
CA ASP A 100 -2.40 -1.27 -15.94
C ASP A 100 -2.93 -0.21 -14.95
N LEU A 101 -2.13 0.83 -14.64
CA LEU A 101 -2.57 1.94 -13.79
C LEU A 101 -3.70 2.76 -14.42
N ALA A 102 -3.62 3.08 -15.71
CA ALA A 102 -4.66 3.82 -16.42
C ALA A 102 -5.97 3.03 -16.45
N GLU A 103 -5.90 1.71 -16.57
CA GLU A 103 -7.06 0.82 -16.48
C GLU A 103 -7.71 0.89 -15.09
N VAL A 104 -6.93 0.64 -14.03
CA VAL A 104 -7.48 0.45 -12.68
C VAL A 104 -7.76 1.75 -11.93
N LEU A 105 -7.12 2.88 -12.29
CA LEU A 105 -7.29 4.13 -11.55
C LEU A 105 -8.32 5.07 -12.16
N LEU A 106 -8.44 5.13 -13.49
CA LEU A 106 -9.30 6.14 -14.13
C LEU A 106 -10.75 5.67 -14.21
N PRO A 107 -11.72 6.53 -13.82
CA PRO A 107 -13.11 6.14 -13.74
C PRO A 107 -13.71 5.93 -15.13
N ARG A 108 -14.41 4.80 -15.29
CA ARG A 108 -15.16 4.41 -16.48
C ARG A 108 -16.49 3.79 -16.06
N ALA A 109 -17.58 4.20 -16.68
CA ALA A 109 -18.92 3.66 -16.44
C ALA A 109 -19.25 2.59 -17.47
N ASP A 110 -19.87 1.49 -17.07
CA ASP A 110 -20.48 0.55 -18.01
C ASP A 110 -21.92 0.97 -18.39
N GLU A 111 -22.59 0.15 -19.19
CA GLU A 111 -23.97 0.37 -19.65
C GLU A 111 -25.01 0.40 -18.51
N TYR A 112 -24.70 -0.22 -17.36
CA TYR A 112 -25.56 -0.23 -16.18
C TYR A 112 -25.27 0.91 -15.22
N GLY A 113 -24.23 1.70 -15.50
CA GLY A 113 -23.75 2.79 -14.65
C GLY A 113 -22.85 2.34 -13.51
N ASP A 114 -22.36 1.10 -13.53
CA ASP A 114 -21.35 0.64 -12.59
C ASP A 114 -20.00 1.25 -12.96
N ILE A 115 -19.27 1.72 -11.94
CA ILE A 115 -18.00 2.40 -12.12
C ILE A 115 -16.85 1.43 -11.88
N LYS A 116 -15.99 1.28 -12.89
CA LYS A 116 -14.61 0.80 -12.73
C LYS A 116 -13.68 1.98 -12.50
N GLY A 117 -12.57 1.75 -11.82
CA GLY A 117 -11.61 2.81 -11.50
C GLY A 117 -11.90 3.51 -10.18
N VAL A 118 -11.25 4.66 -9.96
CA VAL A 118 -11.49 5.52 -8.78
C VAL A 118 -12.52 6.60 -9.14
N PRO A 119 -13.77 6.53 -8.63
CA PRO A 119 -14.78 7.53 -8.93
C PRO A 119 -14.34 8.92 -8.48
N GLY A 120 -14.55 9.92 -9.35
CA GLY A 120 -14.17 11.31 -9.14
C GLY A 120 -12.69 11.62 -9.38
N ALA A 121 -11.86 10.62 -9.68
CA ALA A 121 -10.46 10.85 -9.95
C ALA A 121 -10.23 11.42 -11.36
N ARG A 122 -9.32 12.39 -11.46
CA ARG A 122 -8.85 12.99 -12.72
C ARG A 122 -7.33 12.99 -12.72
N THR A 123 -6.76 12.73 -13.89
CA THR A 123 -5.31 12.75 -14.07
C THR A 123 -4.86 13.96 -14.87
N HIS A 124 -3.70 14.49 -14.54
CA HIS A 124 -3.01 15.55 -15.29
C HIS A 124 -1.50 15.42 -15.04
N VAL A 125 -0.71 16.08 -15.90
CA VAL A 125 0.74 16.16 -15.74
C VAL A 125 1.09 17.51 -15.11
N GLU A 126 1.76 17.47 -13.97
CA GLU A 126 2.22 18.65 -13.23
C GLU A 126 3.71 18.51 -12.93
N GLY A 127 4.54 19.46 -13.37
CA GLY A 127 5.98 19.40 -13.14
C GLY A 127 6.67 18.15 -13.69
N GLY A 128 6.16 17.58 -14.80
CA GLY A 128 6.66 16.34 -15.37
C GLY A 128 6.27 15.08 -14.59
N GLN A 129 5.29 15.16 -13.70
CA GLN A 129 4.80 14.04 -12.90
C GLN A 129 3.31 13.82 -13.15
N VAL A 130 2.89 12.56 -13.15
CA VAL A 130 1.48 12.20 -13.26
C VAL A 130 0.82 12.39 -11.89
N VAL A 131 -0.25 13.19 -11.84
CA VAL A 131 -0.98 13.50 -10.62
C VAL A 131 -2.45 13.12 -10.77
N LEU A 132 -2.91 12.26 -9.87
CA LEU A 132 -4.31 11.90 -9.69
C LEU A 132 -4.93 12.83 -8.64
N ARG A 133 -5.94 13.62 -9.02
CA ARG A 133 -6.69 14.51 -8.12
C ARG A 133 -8.14 14.07 -8.00
N MET A 134 -8.71 14.21 -6.82
CA MET A 134 -10.14 14.01 -6.59
C MET A 134 -10.90 15.31 -6.92
N LEU A 135 -11.99 15.20 -7.68
CA LEU A 135 -12.86 16.35 -7.95
C LEU A 135 -13.46 16.95 -6.68
N ASP A 136 -13.64 18.27 -6.69
CA ASP A 136 -14.19 19.08 -5.60
C ASP A 136 -13.35 19.09 -4.29
N THR A 137 -12.13 18.55 -4.28
CA THR A 137 -11.25 18.52 -3.10
C THR A 137 -9.80 18.88 -3.43
N SER A 138 -8.96 19.02 -2.42
CA SER A 138 -7.49 19.17 -2.58
C SER A 138 -6.75 17.83 -2.57
N ALA A 139 -7.46 16.71 -2.38
CA ALA A 139 -6.84 15.40 -2.26
C ALA A 139 -6.14 14.99 -3.55
N SER A 140 -4.90 14.52 -3.42
CA SER A 140 -4.07 14.13 -4.55
C SER A 140 -3.13 12.96 -4.25
N VAL A 141 -2.83 12.22 -5.30
CA VAL A 141 -1.79 11.19 -5.33
C VAL A 141 -0.87 11.44 -6.52
N THR A 142 0.43 11.56 -6.28
CA THR A 142 1.43 11.65 -7.35
C THR A 142 1.95 10.25 -7.67
N LEU A 143 1.83 9.85 -8.94
CA LEU A 143 2.31 8.57 -9.45
C LEU A 143 3.74 8.76 -9.99
N LEU A 144 4.73 8.35 -9.19
CA LEU A 144 6.14 8.46 -9.52
C LEU A 144 6.63 7.20 -10.24
N GLY A 145 7.63 7.37 -11.11
CA GLY A 145 8.20 6.29 -11.90
C GLY A 145 7.48 5.98 -13.20
N LEU A 146 6.50 6.81 -13.56
CA LEU A 146 5.85 6.79 -14.88
C LEU A 146 6.45 7.89 -15.75
N ASP A 147 6.67 7.56 -17.03
CA ASP A 147 6.92 8.57 -18.05
C ASP A 147 5.60 9.28 -18.39
N PRO A 148 5.53 10.63 -18.37
CA PRO A 148 4.28 11.34 -18.64
C PRO A 148 3.71 11.09 -20.04
N ASP A 149 4.55 10.96 -21.06
CA ASP A 149 4.09 10.74 -22.44
C ASP A 149 3.57 9.30 -22.60
N GLU A 150 4.24 8.33 -21.98
CA GLU A 150 3.76 6.96 -21.89
C GLU A 150 2.43 6.86 -21.14
N TRP A 151 2.27 7.60 -20.05
CA TRP A 151 1.00 7.68 -19.33
C TRP A 151 -0.13 8.20 -20.21
N LEU A 152 0.07 9.31 -20.92
CA LEU A 152 -0.96 9.87 -21.80
C LEU A 152 -1.35 8.88 -22.91
N ARG A 153 -0.37 8.21 -23.53
CA ARG A 153 -0.65 7.14 -24.51
C ARG A 153 -1.41 5.98 -23.89
N ALA A 154 -1.04 5.55 -22.69
CA ALA A 154 -1.71 4.46 -21.98
C ALA A 154 -3.18 4.80 -21.67
N VAL A 155 -3.48 6.05 -21.30
CA VAL A 155 -4.86 6.52 -21.11
C VAL A 155 -5.66 6.42 -22.41
N ASP A 156 -5.11 6.92 -23.52
CA ASP A 156 -5.79 6.85 -24.82
C ASP A 156 -6.05 5.40 -25.27
N VAL A 157 -5.05 4.52 -25.12
CA VAL A 157 -5.19 3.09 -25.44
C VAL A 157 -6.26 2.43 -24.58
N GLN A 158 -6.26 2.68 -23.27
CA GLN A 158 -7.27 2.12 -22.36
C GLN A 158 -8.68 2.64 -22.67
N ASP A 159 -8.83 3.92 -22.99
CA ASP A 159 -10.13 4.47 -23.35
C ASP A 159 -10.65 3.88 -24.66
N GLN A 160 -9.79 3.69 -25.66
CA GLN A 160 -10.17 3.03 -26.90
C GLN A 160 -10.59 1.57 -26.64
N GLN A 161 -9.78 0.81 -25.91
CA GLN A 161 -10.07 -0.59 -25.59
C GLN A 161 -11.37 -0.73 -24.79
N MET A 162 -11.54 0.06 -23.73
CA MET A 162 -12.73 0.01 -22.89
C MET A 162 -13.98 0.50 -23.64
N GLY A 163 -13.83 1.45 -24.56
CA GLY A 163 -14.90 1.87 -25.46
C GLY A 163 -15.41 0.72 -26.34
N THR A 164 -14.55 -0.19 -26.79
CA THR A 164 -15.00 -1.40 -27.52
C THR A 164 -15.85 -2.35 -26.68
N TYR A 165 -15.73 -2.28 -25.35
CA TYR A 165 -16.55 -3.02 -24.39
C TYR A 165 -17.78 -2.24 -23.91
N GLY A 166 -18.13 -1.12 -24.55
CA GLY A 166 -19.27 -0.29 -24.18
C GLY A 166 -19.05 0.58 -22.94
N MET A 167 -17.81 0.70 -22.46
CA MET A 167 -17.51 1.53 -21.30
C MET A 167 -17.34 2.99 -21.72
N THR A 168 -17.87 3.90 -20.91
CA THR A 168 -17.79 5.34 -21.08
C THR A 168 -16.68 5.94 -20.20
N PRO A 169 -15.65 6.61 -20.76
CA PRO A 169 -14.57 7.20 -19.98
C PRO A 169 -15.00 8.50 -19.28
N CYS A 170 -15.49 8.37 -18.04
CA CYS A 170 -16.02 9.49 -17.25
C CYS A 170 -15.04 10.66 -17.10
N HIS A 171 -13.75 10.34 -16.95
CA HIS A 171 -12.69 11.34 -16.79
C HIS A 171 -12.40 12.15 -18.07
N ARG A 172 -12.73 11.62 -19.25
CA ARG A 172 -12.51 12.28 -20.54
C ARG A 172 -13.69 13.12 -20.96
N GLU A 173 -14.91 12.61 -20.80
CA GLU A 173 -16.14 13.34 -21.17
C GLU A 173 -16.39 14.55 -20.26
N LEU A 174 -16.12 14.38 -18.96
CA LEU A 174 -16.35 15.41 -17.95
C LEU A 174 -15.07 15.60 -17.12
N PRO A 175 -14.04 16.26 -17.69
CA PRO A 175 -12.72 16.39 -17.05
C PRO A 175 -12.74 17.25 -15.79
N ALA A 176 -13.68 18.19 -15.68
CA ALA A 176 -13.81 19.10 -14.53
C ALA A 176 -15.10 18.87 -13.70
N ARG A 177 -15.85 17.80 -13.98
CA ARG A 177 -17.17 17.56 -13.35
C ARG A 177 -17.40 16.07 -13.13
N TRP A 178 -18.20 15.75 -12.12
CA TRP A 178 -18.65 14.37 -11.89
C TRP A 178 -19.55 13.90 -13.03
N HIS A 179 -19.25 12.73 -13.59
CA HIS A 179 -20.16 12.04 -14.50
C HIS A 179 -21.42 11.58 -13.74
N PRO A 180 -22.61 11.54 -14.36
CA PRO A 180 -23.84 11.11 -13.69
C PRO A 180 -23.70 9.77 -12.96
N ALA A 181 -23.02 8.79 -13.56
CA ALA A 181 -22.73 7.49 -12.94
C ALA A 181 -21.77 7.57 -11.73
N GLU A 182 -20.92 8.59 -11.64
CA GLU A 182 -20.01 8.79 -10.50
C GLU A 182 -20.72 9.48 -9.32
N ARG A 183 -21.89 10.11 -9.51
CA ARG A 183 -22.59 10.90 -8.47
C ARG A 183 -22.87 10.15 -7.17
N PRO A 184 -23.25 8.85 -7.17
CA PRO A 184 -23.44 8.09 -5.93
C PRO A 184 -22.19 8.04 -5.05
N TYR A 185 -21.00 8.16 -5.64
CA TYR A 185 -19.70 8.09 -4.97
C TYR A 185 -19.19 9.44 -4.46
N ARG A 186 -19.90 10.55 -4.76
CA ARG A 186 -19.51 11.89 -4.31
C ARG A 186 -19.60 12.06 -2.80
N ARG A 187 -20.57 11.38 -2.15
CA ARG A 187 -20.76 11.48 -0.70
C ARG A 187 -20.42 10.16 -0.01
N PRO A 188 -19.66 10.18 1.10
CA PRO A 188 -19.23 8.98 1.83
C PRO A 188 -20.34 8.13 2.49
N GLY A 189 -21.62 8.33 2.16
CA GLY A 189 -22.74 7.83 2.97
C GLY A 189 -23.44 6.55 2.50
N ARG A 190 -23.07 5.92 1.37
CA ARG A 190 -23.79 4.75 0.84
C ARG A 190 -23.01 3.43 0.81
N GLN A 191 -21.70 3.47 0.96
CA GLN A 191 -20.84 2.28 0.96
C GLN A 191 -19.94 2.34 2.18
N GLY A 192 -19.73 1.19 2.84
CA GLY A 192 -18.88 1.09 4.05
C GLY A 192 -17.45 1.61 3.86
N THR A 193 -17.03 1.84 2.61
CA THR A 193 -15.72 2.35 2.21
C THR A 193 -15.27 3.57 2.98
N ALA A 194 -16.13 4.56 3.18
CA ALA A 194 -15.72 5.76 3.91
C ALA A 194 -15.45 5.51 5.41
N VAL A 195 -16.21 4.59 6.01
CA VAL A 195 -16.16 4.28 7.43
C VAL A 195 -14.84 3.57 7.79
N SER A 196 -14.37 2.69 6.91
CA SER A 196 -13.10 1.97 7.05
C SER A 196 -11.95 2.52 6.19
N ALA A 197 -12.11 3.67 5.53
CA ALA A 197 -11.07 4.22 4.64
C ALA A 197 -9.76 4.53 5.39
N TRP A 198 -9.83 4.79 6.70
CA TRP A 198 -8.65 5.00 7.55
C TRP A 198 -7.74 3.77 7.58
N LEU A 199 -8.31 2.58 7.47
CA LEU A 199 -7.60 1.30 7.54
C LEU A 199 -6.79 1.09 6.26
N THR A 200 -7.39 1.31 5.10
CA THR A 200 -6.73 1.10 3.80
C THR A 200 -5.80 2.21 3.39
N SER A 201 -6.17 3.47 3.62
CA SER A 201 -5.22 4.59 3.54
C SER A 201 -4.03 4.32 4.48
N GLY A 202 -4.32 3.92 5.72
CA GLY A 202 -3.32 3.58 6.71
C GLY A 202 -2.37 2.45 6.28
N LEU A 203 -2.91 1.40 5.65
CA LEU A 203 -2.16 0.29 5.09
C LEU A 203 -1.33 0.71 3.87
N LEU A 204 -1.89 1.49 2.95
CA LEU A 204 -1.19 2.00 1.77
C LEU A 204 0.02 2.85 2.18
N ARG A 205 -0.14 3.74 3.17
CA ARG A 205 0.96 4.53 3.76
C ARG A 205 2.02 3.68 4.46
N ARG A 206 1.75 2.38 4.70
CA ARG A 206 2.60 1.40 5.39
C ARG A 206 2.89 0.16 4.54
N VAL A 207 2.78 0.28 3.22
CA VAL A 207 2.91 -0.84 2.28
C VAL A 207 4.27 -1.54 2.38
N GLY A 208 5.32 -0.83 2.85
CA GLY A 208 6.65 -1.39 3.07
C GLY A 208 6.64 -2.57 4.05
N LEU A 209 5.70 -2.60 5.00
CA LEU A 209 5.59 -3.70 5.98
C LEU A 209 5.28 -5.05 5.31
N ILE A 210 4.61 -5.07 4.15
CA ILE A 210 4.29 -6.34 3.47
C ILE A 210 5.58 -7.09 3.07
N ARG A 211 6.65 -6.34 2.78
CA ARG A 211 7.96 -6.89 2.42
C ARG A 211 8.70 -7.53 3.60
N THR A 212 8.17 -7.44 4.82
CA THR A 212 8.75 -8.10 6.01
C THR A 212 8.25 -9.53 6.20
N LEU A 213 7.24 -9.97 5.44
CA LEU A 213 6.72 -11.35 5.50
C LEU A 213 7.68 -12.38 4.88
N GLY A 214 8.57 -11.94 3.99
CA GLY A 214 9.48 -12.80 3.25
C GLY A 214 9.70 -12.29 1.83
N VAL A 215 10.06 -13.20 0.93
CA VAL A 215 10.22 -12.92 -0.50
C VAL A 215 8.82 -12.86 -1.13
N PRO A 216 8.31 -11.68 -1.54
CA PRO A 216 6.97 -11.57 -2.10
C PRO A 216 6.91 -12.25 -3.48
N LEU A 217 5.88 -13.06 -3.72
CA LEU A 217 5.62 -13.74 -4.99
C LEU A 217 4.40 -13.16 -5.72
N ALA A 218 3.37 -12.81 -4.96
CA ALA A 218 2.20 -12.07 -5.40
C ALA A 218 1.53 -11.45 -4.19
N VAL A 219 0.86 -10.32 -4.35
CA VAL A 219 0.02 -9.72 -3.31
C VAL A 219 -1.25 -9.25 -3.98
N THR A 220 -2.39 -9.76 -3.51
CA THR A 220 -3.72 -9.31 -3.91
C THR A 220 -4.50 -8.87 -2.68
N GLY A 221 -5.65 -8.25 -2.88
CA GLY A 221 -6.56 -7.93 -1.78
C GLY A 221 -7.94 -7.54 -2.28
N TRP A 222 -8.95 -7.60 -1.42
CA TRP A 222 -10.30 -7.25 -1.79
C TRP A 222 -11.13 -6.86 -0.56
N LEU A 223 -12.27 -6.27 -0.85
CA LEU A 223 -13.32 -6.01 0.12
C LEU A 223 -14.12 -7.30 0.37
N GLY A 224 -14.13 -7.72 1.64
CA GLY A 224 -15.00 -8.76 2.15
C GLY A 224 -16.38 -8.20 2.55
N HIS A 225 -17.12 -9.00 3.33
CA HIS A 225 -18.43 -8.60 3.83
C HIS A 225 -18.35 -7.48 4.87
N HIS A 226 -19.46 -6.75 5.04
CA HIS A 226 -19.62 -5.79 6.13
C HIS A 226 -19.62 -6.50 7.48
N GLU A 227 -18.91 -5.90 8.43
CA GLU A 227 -18.86 -6.40 9.80
C GLU A 227 -20.10 -6.00 10.58
N ARG A 228 -20.54 -6.86 11.51
CA ARG A 228 -21.70 -6.58 12.38
C ARG A 228 -21.51 -5.32 13.24
N GLY A 229 -20.27 -4.92 13.50
CA GLY A 229 -19.89 -3.70 14.22
C GLY A 229 -19.72 -2.45 13.33
N GLY A 230 -20.03 -2.55 12.03
CA GLY A 230 -19.81 -1.48 11.06
C GLY A 230 -18.41 -1.52 10.42
N GLY A 231 -18.27 -0.79 9.32
CA GLY A 231 -17.05 -0.80 8.49
C GLY A 231 -16.93 -2.05 7.62
N GLU A 232 -15.87 -2.09 6.82
CA GLU A 232 -15.59 -3.20 5.90
C GLU A 232 -14.49 -4.11 6.43
N ARG A 233 -14.58 -5.39 6.08
CA ARG A 233 -13.46 -6.32 6.17
C ARG A 233 -12.59 -6.18 4.95
N TRP A 234 -11.37 -5.69 5.13
CA TRP A 234 -10.32 -5.72 4.12
C TRP A 234 -9.52 -7.00 4.23
N ILE A 235 -9.44 -7.74 3.12
CA ILE A 235 -8.64 -8.95 3.03
C ILE A 235 -7.43 -8.64 2.15
N ILE A 236 -6.22 -8.91 2.65
CA ILE A 236 -5.02 -8.97 1.83
C ILE A 236 -4.49 -10.39 1.81
N ASP A 237 -4.04 -10.83 0.64
CA ASP A 237 -3.61 -12.20 0.37
C ASP A 237 -2.16 -12.23 -0.16
N PRO A 238 -1.17 -11.94 0.68
CA PRO A 238 0.23 -12.01 0.29
C PRO A 238 0.68 -13.47 0.13
N THR A 239 1.09 -13.82 -1.07
CA THR A 239 1.83 -15.06 -1.36
C THR A 239 3.33 -14.80 -1.30
N PHE A 240 4.07 -15.59 -0.53
CA PHE A 240 5.52 -15.43 -0.34
C PHE A 240 6.26 -16.76 -0.38
N ALA A 241 7.56 -16.70 -0.68
CA ALA A 241 8.42 -17.87 -0.57
C ALA A 241 8.65 -18.24 0.90
N GLU A 242 8.92 -19.51 1.16
CA GLU A 242 9.36 -20.00 2.47
C GLU A 242 10.49 -19.12 3.06
N GLY A 243 10.39 -18.73 4.35
CA GLY A 243 11.51 -18.03 4.99
C GLY A 243 11.27 -17.40 6.36
N SER A 244 10.06 -16.94 6.68
CA SER A 244 9.82 -16.26 7.98
C SER A 244 8.91 -17.01 8.95
N GLY A 245 8.24 -18.08 8.51
CA GLY A 245 7.38 -18.91 9.35
C GLY A 245 6.36 -18.11 10.17
N ALA A 246 6.03 -18.62 11.36
CA ALA A 246 5.10 -17.96 12.28
C ALA A 246 5.61 -16.59 12.76
N THR A 247 6.94 -16.41 12.82
CA THR A 247 7.58 -15.18 13.29
C THR A 247 7.28 -14.01 12.36
N GLY A 248 7.22 -14.24 11.04
CA GLY A 248 6.92 -13.19 10.05
C GLY A 248 5.53 -12.56 10.25
N HIS A 249 4.50 -13.40 10.42
CA HIS A 249 3.11 -12.96 10.58
C HIS A 249 2.90 -12.17 11.86
N ARG A 250 3.35 -12.74 12.99
CA ARG A 250 3.26 -12.06 14.29
C ARG A 250 4.00 -10.72 14.28
N ARG A 251 5.16 -10.67 13.63
CA ARG A 251 5.93 -9.43 13.49
C ARG A 251 5.19 -8.40 12.65
N LEU A 252 4.59 -8.79 11.53
CA LEU A 252 3.76 -7.88 10.73
C LEU A 252 2.62 -7.30 11.58
N MET A 253 1.89 -8.16 12.30
CA MET A 253 0.78 -7.70 13.16
C MET A 253 1.27 -6.76 14.26
N ALA A 254 2.40 -7.07 14.91
CA ALA A 254 2.99 -6.22 15.93
C ALA A 254 3.45 -4.86 15.37
N LEU A 255 4.05 -4.83 14.17
CA LEU A 255 4.42 -3.58 13.48
C LEU A 255 3.17 -2.78 13.08
N LEU A 256 2.13 -3.44 12.58
CA LEU A 256 0.87 -2.80 12.25
C LEU A 256 0.17 -2.23 13.48
N ALA A 257 0.32 -2.80 14.68
CA ALA A 257 -0.27 -2.28 15.91
C ALA A 257 0.68 -1.35 16.71
N ALA A 258 1.92 -1.14 16.24
CA ALA A 258 2.93 -0.46 17.05
C ALA A 258 2.57 1.02 17.32
N PRO A 259 2.59 1.48 18.58
CA PRO A 259 2.26 2.87 18.91
C PRO A 259 3.13 3.90 18.16
N GLY A 260 2.50 4.95 17.64
CA GLY A 260 3.17 6.05 16.94
C GLY A 260 3.70 5.74 15.52
N TRP A 261 3.67 4.47 15.11
CA TRP A 261 4.14 4.03 13.78
C TRP A 261 3.08 3.25 13.01
N GLY A 262 2.40 2.33 13.67
CA GLY A 262 1.33 1.49 13.14
C GLY A 262 -0.01 2.21 13.03
N LEU A 263 -1.06 1.39 13.03
CA LEU A 263 -2.46 1.71 12.97
C LEU A 263 -3.11 1.47 14.34
N PRO A 264 -4.20 2.18 14.67
CA PRO A 264 -4.98 1.92 15.87
C PRO A 264 -5.83 0.65 15.71
N VAL A 265 -5.16 -0.50 15.69
CA VAL A 265 -5.76 -1.82 15.56
C VAL A 265 -5.38 -2.72 16.72
N THR A 266 -6.26 -3.66 17.04
CA THR A 266 -6.01 -4.73 18.02
C THR A 266 -6.14 -6.09 17.35
N PRO A 267 -5.28 -7.06 17.68
CA PRO A 267 -5.46 -8.45 17.26
C PRO A 267 -6.82 -8.98 17.70
N LEU A 268 -7.52 -9.65 16.79
CA LEU A 268 -8.80 -10.31 17.03
C LEU A 268 -8.63 -11.83 17.05
N ASP A 269 -7.93 -12.36 16.05
CA ASP A 269 -7.75 -13.80 15.86
C ASP A 269 -6.43 -14.06 15.10
N ASP A 270 -5.83 -15.23 15.34
CA ASP A 270 -4.64 -15.68 14.63
C ASP A 270 -4.67 -17.20 14.44
N HIS A 271 -4.67 -17.61 13.17
CA HIS A 271 -4.62 -19.00 12.75
C HIS A 271 -3.33 -19.26 11.97
N CYS A 272 -2.32 -19.79 12.67
CA CYS A 272 -1.00 -20.02 12.11
C CYS A 272 -0.71 -21.50 11.82
N ASN A 273 -0.67 -21.84 10.53
CA ASN A 273 -0.36 -23.20 10.04
C ASN A 273 1.12 -23.42 9.73
N CYS A 274 2.01 -22.48 10.07
CA CYS A 274 3.44 -22.58 9.73
C CYS A 274 4.15 -23.81 10.31
N HIS A 275 3.60 -24.36 11.40
CA HIS A 275 4.12 -25.54 12.11
C HIS A 275 3.67 -26.87 11.48
N LEU A 276 2.68 -26.84 10.58
CA LEU A 276 2.17 -28.04 9.94
C LEU A 276 3.16 -28.57 8.86
N PRO A 277 3.14 -29.88 8.57
CA PRO A 277 3.93 -30.47 7.50
C PRO A 277 3.57 -29.88 6.12
N LEU A 278 4.51 -29.97 5.18
CA LEU A 278 4.28 -29.57 3.78
C LEU A 278 3.06 -30.30 3.21
N GLY A 279 2.16 -29.55 2.55
CA GLY A 279 0.99 -30.10 1.86
C GLY A 279 -0.33 -30.08 2.65
N TYR A 280 -0.34 -29.70 3.93
CA TYR A 280 -1.58 -29.58 4.72
C TYR A 280 -2.33 -28.26 4.45
N SER A 281 -1.76 -27.15 4.90
CA SER A 281 -2.27 -25.81 4.66
C SER A 281 -1.10 -24.87 4.52
N ASP A 282 -1.02 -24.22 3.36
CA ASP A 282 -0.01 -23.22 3.06
C ASP A 282 -0.43 -21.83 3.59
N GLN A 283 -1.63 -21.67 4.16
CA GLN A 283 -2.19 -20.37 4.53
C GLN A 283 -2.20 -20.17 6.05
N CYS A 284 -1.69 -19.02 6.49
CA CYS A 284 -1.92 -18.46 7.82
C CYS A 284 -2.87 -17.28 7.72
N THR A 285 -3.77 -17.12 8.67
CA THR A 285 -4.74 -16.01 8.69
C THR A 285 -4.57 -15.24 9.99
N SER A 286 -4.31 -13.94 9.91
CA SER A 286 -4.31 -13.05 11.09
C SER A 286 -5.36 -11.97 10.89
N ILE A 287 -6.18 -11.74 11.92
CA ILE A 287 -7.28 -10.78 11.89
C ILE A 287 -7.01 -9.70 12.93
N THR A 288 -7.13 -8.44 12.51
CA THR A 288 -7.06 -7.28 13.39
C THR A 288 -8.30 -6.41 13.17
N ALA A 289 -8.82 -5.82 14.23
CA ALA A 289 -9.95 -4.91 14.17
C ALA A 289 -9.48 -3.52 14.60
N GLY A 290 -10.10 -2.48 14.04
CA GLY A 290 -9.94 -1.13 14.55
C GLY A 290 -10.48 -1.00 15.97
N LEU A 291 -9.95 -0.02 16.71
CA LEU A 291 -10.50 0.35 18.02
C LEU A 291 -11.95 0.82 17.88
N ALA A 292 -12.72 0.82 18.98
CA ALA A 292 -14.18 1.05 18.97
C ALA A 292 -14.65 2.30 18.18
N GLU A 293 -13.84 3.36 18.15
CA GLU A 293 -14.14 4.61 17.45
C GLU A 293 -13.77 4.60 15.95
N ARG A 294 -13.14 3.53 15.48
CA ARG A 294 -12.60 3.36 14.11
C ARG A 294 -12.99 1.99 13.56
N PRO A 295 -14.26 1.78 13.19
CA PRO A 295 -14.73 0.54 12.58
C PRO A 295 -13.94 0.14 11.33
N GLY A 296 -13.77 -1.18 11.15
CA GLY A 296 -13.01 -1.79 10.06
C GLY A 296 -12.20 -2.98 10.56
N VAL A 297 -12.07 -4.01 9.72
CA VAL A 297 -11.31 -5.23 10.02
C VAL A 297 -10.28 -5.46 8.92
N LEU A 298 -9.05 -5.76 9.29
CA LEU A 298 -8.01 -6.23 8.37
C LEU A 298 -7.75 -7.71 8.62
N GLU A 299 -7.95 -8.51 7.59
CA GLU A 299 -7.60 -9.92 7.53
C GLU A 299 -6.41 -10.11 6.59
N VAL A 300 -5.33 -10.69 7.10
CA VAL A 300 -4.12 -11.02 6.32
C VAL A 300 -4.08 -12.53 6.12
N ARG A 301 -4.31 -12.98 4.89
CA ARG A 301 -4.20 -14.38 4.45
C ARG A 301 -2.83 -14.60 3.84
N ALA A 302 -1.87 -14.98 4.67
CA ALA A 302 -0.50 -15.13 4.21
C ALA A 302 -0.27 -16.56 3.68
N ILE A 303 -0.13 -16.69 2.36
CA ILE A 303 0.09 -17.97 1.65
C ILE A 303 1.59 -18.22 1.46
N GLN A 304 2.07 -19.35 1.96
CA GLN A 304 3.44 -19.81 1.82
C GLN A 304 3.60 -20.76 0.64
N ARG A 305 4.51 -20.44 -0.28
CA ARG A 305 4.96 -21.40 -1.30
C ARG A 305 6.22 -22.09 -0.81
N ARG A 306 6.13 -23.42 -0.70
CA ARG A 306 7.19 -24.32 -0.23
C ARG A 306 7.35 -25.50 -1.20
N GLY A 307 8.45 -26.24 -1.07
CA GLY A 307 8.72 -27.46 -1.84
C GLY A 307 8.61 -27.27 -3.37
N ASP A 308 7.99 -28.23 -4.06
CA ASP A 308 7.88 -28.24 -5.53
C ASP A 308 7.17 -27.03 -6.13
N ARG A 309 6.26 -26.38 -5.38
CA ARG A 309 5.60 -25.15 -5.85
C ARG A 309 6.59 -24.00 -5.91
N LEU A 310 7.42 -23.84 -4.88
CA LEU A 310 8.46 -22.82 -4.88
C LEU A 310 9.56 -23.13 -5.89
N LYS A 311 9.99 -24.39 -5.96
CA LYS A 311 11.00 -24.86 -6.92
C LYS A 311 10.60 -24.54 -8.36
N ARG A 312 9.34 -24.81 -8.74
CA ARG A 312 8.83 -24.43 -10.07
C ARG A 312 8.95 -22.93 -10.33
N ILE A 313 8.64 -22.07 -9.37
CA ILE A 313 8.78 -20.61 -9.54
C ILE A 313 10.25 -20.23 -9.76
N GLN A 314 11.16 -20.81 -8.98
CA GLN A 314 12.60 -20.58 -9.09
C GLN A 314 13.16 -21.04 -10.44
N GLU A 315 12.71 -22.19 -10.94
CA GLU A 315 13.17 -22.76 -12.22
C GLU A 315 12.59 -22.03 -13.44
N HIS A 316 11.32 -21.62 -13.40
CA HIS A 316 10.66 -21.00 -14.55
C HIS A 316 11.03 -19.52 -14.72
N ARG A 317 11.36 -18.82 -13.63
CA ARG A 317 11.68 -17.38 -13.64
C ARG A 317 12.79 -17.04 -12.63
N PRO A 318 14.01 -17.56 -12.81
CA PRO A 318 15.09 -17.41 -11.85
C PRO A 318 15.49 -15.94 -11.62
N ALA A 319 15.54 -15.13 -12.69
CA ALA A 319 15.90 -13.71 -12.60
C ALA A 319 14.87 -12.90 -11.79
N ILE A 320 13.57 -13.08 -12.06
CA ILE A 320 12.49 -12.43 -11.31
C ILE A 320 12.48 -12.88 -9.84
N TYR A 321 12.73 -14.16 -9.58
CA TYR A 321 12.82 -14.65 -8.20
C TYR A 321 14.01 -14.04 -7.45
N ALA A 322 15.20 -13.98 -8.08
CA ALA A 322 16.38 -13.35 -7.50
C ALA A 322 16.15 -11.85 -7.21
N ALA A 323 15.50 -11.12 -8.13
CA ALA A 323 15.10 -9.73 -7.90
C ALA A 323 14.14 -9.61 -6.70
N ARG A 324 13.17 -10.53 -6.57
CA ARG A 324 12.24 -10.57 -5.42
C ARG A 324 12.95 -10.85 -4.10
N GLN A 325 14.03 -11.63 -4.10
CA GLN A 325 14.84 -11.85 -2.89
C GLN A 325 15.51 -10.56 -2.41
N GLN A 326 15.96 -9.72 -3.34
CA GLN A 326 16.64 -8.46 -3.02
C GLN A 326 15.70 -7.39 -2.43
N ILE A 327 14.40 -7.47 -2.73
CA ILE A 327 13.42 -6.50 -2.21
C ILE A 327 12.83 -6.93 -0.85
N ALA A 328 13.00 -8.16 -0.40
CA ALA A 328 12.58 -8.56 0.94
C ALA A 328 13.27 -7.65 1.99
N LEU A 329 12.50 -7.11 2.94
CA LEU A 329 13.04 -6.20 3.94
C LEU A 329 13.35 -6.97 5.23
N PRO A 330 14.63 -7.18 5.58
CA PRO A 330 14.96 -7.76 6.87
C PRO A 330 14.57 -6.79 7.97
N VAL A 331 13.97 -7.32 9.04
CA VAL A 331 13.65 -6.51 10.22
C VAL A 331 14.89 -6.47 11.12
N PRO A 332 15.43 -5.28 11.45
CA PRO A 332 16.60 -5.19 12.31
C PRO A 332 16.33 -5.79 13.69
N ALA A 333 17.30 -6.51 14.27
CA ALA A 333 17.13 -7.17 15.56
C ALA A 333 16.77 -6.21 16.73
N TRP A 334 17.10 -4.92 16.61
CA TRP A 334 16.70 -3.94 17.62
C TRP A 334 15.20 -3.60 17.54
N VAL A 335 14.58 -3.72 16.36
CA VAL A 335 13.15 -3.53 16.15
C VAL A 335 12.39 -4.65 16.84
N ASP A 336 12.87 -5.90 16.76
CA ASP A 336 12.28 -7.02 17.52
C ASP A 336 12.31 -6.73 19.03
N ARG A 337 13.46 -6.31 19.58
CA ARG A 337 13.57 -5.89 21.00
C ARG A 337 12.75 -4.64 21.36
N TRP A 338 12.41 -3.82 20.36
CA TRP A 338 11.56 -2.64 20.55
C TRP A 338 10.08 -3.06 20.61
N LEU A 339 9.66 -3.99 19.77
CA LEU A 339 8.33 -4.59 19.79
C LEU A 339 8.08 -5.38 21.09
N GLU A 340 9.06 -6.13 21.59
CA GLU A 340 9.00 -6.82 22.89
C GLU A 340 8.74 -5.88 24.07
N ARG A 341 9.11 -4.59 23.94
CA ARG A 341 8.88 -3.53 24.94
C ARG A 341 7.65 -2.68 24.62
N GLY A 342 6.71 -3.23 23.86
CA GLY A 342 5.43 -2.59 23.53
C GLY A 342 5.54 -1.46 22.51
N GLY A 343 6.64 -1.36 21.75
CA GLY A 343 6.79 -0.33 20.72
C GLY A 343 6.86 1.10 21.26
N SER A 344 7.26 1.27 22.53
CA SER A 344 7.39 2.58 23.20
C SER A 344 8.22 3.58 22.37
N PRO A 345 7.99 4.90 22.47
CA PRO A 345 8.69 5.89 21.65
C PRO A 345 10.21 5.66 21.68
N VAL A 346 10.84 5.60 20.49
CA VAL A 346 12.31 5.54 20.41
C VAL A 346 12.85 6.74 21.20
N PRO A 347 13.72 6.54 22.22
CA PRO A 347 14.07 7.60 23.16
C PRO A 347 14.53 8.85 22.40
N ASN A 348 13.85 9.96 22.68
CA ASN A 348 14.15 11.25 22.11
C ASN A 348 15.61 11.63 22.39
N LEU A 349 16.22 12.37 21.47
CA LEU A 349 17.50 13.03 21.73
C LEU A 349 17.35 13.85 23.02
N PRO A 350 18.32 13.79 23.96
CA PRO A 350 18.37 14.75 25.03
C PRO A 350 18.47 16.13 24.37
N VAL A 351 17.50 17.00 24.65
CA VAL A 351 17.59 18.41 24.31
C VAL A 351 18.86 18.90 24.99
N GLY A 352 19.89 19.17 24.18
CA GLY A 352 21.14 19.73 24.69
C GLY A 352 20.79 20.98 25.48
N ALA A 353 21.18 20.97 26.76
CA ALA A 353 21.15 22.16 27.58
C ALA A 353 21.96 23.23 26.84
N VAL A 354 21.26 24.26 26.35
CA VAL A 354 21.88 25.53 25.99
C VAL A 354 22.38 26.12 27.30
N THR A 355 23.59 25.73 27.70
CA THR A 355 24.35 26.46 28.70
C THR A 355 24.76 27.78 28.06
N ASN A 356 23.97 28.82 28.34
CA ASN A 356 24.42 30.20 28.24
C ASN A 356 25.68 30.34 29.11
N LEU A 357 26.85 30.37 28.49
CA LEU A 357 28.04 30.94 29.11
C LEU A 357 27.96 32.46 28.92
N ARG A 358 28.09 33.13 30.06
CA ARG A 358 28.10 34.58 30.25
C ARG A 358 29.27 35.25 29.54
#